data_AF-A0A9X1NCG4-F1
#
_entry.id   AF-A0A9X1NCG4-F1
#
_cell.length_a   1.000
_cell.length_b   1.000
_cell.length_c   1.000
_cell.angle_alpha   90.00
_cell.angle_beta   90.00
_cell.angle_gamma   90.00
#
_symmetry.space_group_name_H-M   'P 1'
#
loop_
_entity.id
_entity.type
_entity.pdbx_description
1 polymer ?
#
loop_
_entity_poly.entity_id
_entity_poly.type
_entity_poly.pdbx_seq_one_letter_code
_entity_poly.pdbx_strand_id
1 'polypeptide(L)'
;MMGESKDDRGSGSDRRHVVVPSPTPVRQLSAARTDDLGPGRRETYFRRPLRAHLHEHLFLETYGHQLAGYATFLPPPQDELRWSVRADERRGYLFAAGHRSRPGVGFELEFADRTIIVPQQPVTLPAEASFAWPIRQPFGDIPALTATAQPITEIKVGEETYVLFAATPGIDVELLVEGVEPDWVLHADVEPTAQGLIVRPQREPGLACEVWIGMTTLVFLDEATADTVHRGEVDGEQKLIIWPGNGWFDGAFHAVVTERDQSLLAFPTLDQGVTHEGQGSVFTRYILPGEDVVHPLKTPVFTETATLSVAPTDQDFARLEAVPILLPADVLERTGSLSLRLDWTGDVLRLYAGTHPIAEALWSGRLLEVDLTPHWPRIVEEGLWIKAFAWAGNPQVFVDPQIRPRSERPVLTVRDASIIETRTHTVR
;
A
#
# COMPACT_ATOMS: atom_id res chain seq x y z
N MET A 1 2.65 -26.62 58.75
CA MET A 1 2.59 -27.53 57.58
C MET A 1 1.60 -26.90 56.63
N MET A 2 2.09 -25.99 55.78
CA MET A 2 1.31 -25.25 54.79
C MET A 2 0.91 -26.20 53.67
N GLY A 3 -0.38 -26.25 53.37
CA GLY A 3 -0.89 -26.80 52.13
C GLY A 3 -0.84 -25.73 51.05
N GLU A 4 -0.19 -26.04 49.93
CA GLU A 4 -0.31 -25.26 48.71
C GLU A 4 -1.34 -25.93 47.80
N SER A 5 -2.49 -25.28 47.65
CA SER A 5 -3.42 -25.46 46.55
C SER A 5 -2.87 -24.71 45.35
N LYS A 6 -2.71 -25.40 44.21
CA LYS A 6 -2.48 -24.78 42.91
C LYS A 6 -3.81 -24.25 42.40
N ASP A 7 -3.98 -22.93 42.41
CA ASP A 7 -5.03 -22.26 41.64
C ASP A 7 -4.46 -21.68 40.33
N ASP A 8 -4.94 -22.29 39.26
CA ASP A 8 -5.53 -21.72 38.05
C ASP A 8 -5.05 -20.31 37.59
N ARG A 9 -4.32 -20.28 36.47
CA ARG A 9 -4.06 -19.05 35.72
C ARG A 9 -5.25 -18.80 34.81
N GLY A 10 -6.14 -17.91 35.23
CA GLY A 10 -7.19 -17.36 34.39
C GLY A 10 -6.61 -16.66 33.16
N SER A 11 -7.09 -17.09 31.99
CA SER A 11 -7.06 -16.34 30.74
C SER A 11 -7.92 -15.07 30.89
N GLY A 12 -7.32 -13.96 31.30
CA GLY A 12 -8.01 -12.68 31.40
C GLY A 12 -8.23 -12.06 30.02
N SER A 13 -9.49 -11.86 29.63
CA SER A 13 -9.86 -11.00 28.50
C SER A 13 -9.60 -9.54 28.88
N ASP A 14 -8.74 -8.84 28.15
CA ASP A 14 -8.42 -7.42 28.39
C ASP A 14 -9.25 -6.55 27.43
N ARG A 15 -10.46 -6.18 27.87
CA ARG A 15 -11.35 -5.29 27.11
C ARG A 15 -10.95 -3.84 27.35
N ARG A 16 -10.71 -3.13 26.26
CA ARG A 16 -10.32 -1.71 26.29
C ARG A 16 -11.55 -0.83 26.20
N HIS A 17 -11.59 0.21 27.03
CA HIS A 17 -12.78 1.05 27.22
C HIS A 17 -12.48 2.52 26.89
N VAL A 18 -13.34 3.14 26.08
CA VAL A 18 -13.35 4.60 25.82
C VAL A 18 -14.79 5.11 25.81
N VAL A 19 -15.01 6.24 26.51
CA VAL A 19 -16.27 7.00 26.52
C VAL A 19 -16.22 8.10 25.48
N VAL A 20 -17.23 8.20 24.61
CA VAL A 20 -17.39 9.26 23.60
C VAL A 20 -18.45 10.28 24.08
N PRO A 21 -18.08 11.33 24.84
CA PRO A 21 -19.01 12.38 25.26
C PRO A 21 -19.38 13.37 24.13
N SER A 22 -20.48 14.10 24.33
CA SER A 22 -20.92 15.22 23.48
C SER A 22 -19.81 16.27 23.26
N PRO A 23 -19.58 16.75 22.02
CA PRO A 23 -18.45 17.60 21.72
C PRO A 23 -18.59 19.01 22.32
N THR A 24 -17.55 19.46 23.00
CA THR A 24 -17.31 20.90 23.26
C THR A 24 -16.37 21.42 22.16
N PRO A 25 -16.60 22.59 21.56
CA PRO A 25 -15.77 23.06 20.46
C PRO A 25 -14.32 23.31 20.92
N VAL A 26 -13.37 22.58 20.33
CA VAL A 26 -11.92 22.79 20.53
C VAL A 26 -11.34 23.47 19.30
N ARG A 27 -10.51 24.50 19.53
CA ARG A 27 -9.82 25.26 18.49
C ARG A 27 -8.85 24.39 17.68
N GLN A 28 -8.90 24.55 16.36
CA GLN A 28 -7.93 24.02 15.40
C GLN A 28 -6.48 24.37 15.76
N LEU A 29 -5.62 23.36 15.77
CA LEU A 29 -4.16 23.50 15.68
C LEU A 29 -3.75 23.16 14.25
N SER A 30 -3.23 24.17 13.54
CA SER A 30 -2.70 24.07 12.19
C SER A 30 -1.43 23.22 12.16
N ALA A 31 -1.39 22.19 11.31
CA ALA A 31 -0.18 21.42 11.04
C ALA A 31 0.87 22.25 10.28
N ALA A 32 2.15 22.00 10.59
CA ALA A 32 3.31 22.64 9.98
C ALA A 32 3.45 22.27 8.50
N ARG A 33 3.84 23.26 7.68
CA ARG A 33 4.14 23.12 6.25
C ARG A 33 5.36 22.23 6.03
N THR A 34 5.24 21.27 5.12
CA THR A 34 6.35 20.52 4.51
C THR A 34 6.89 21.29 3.30
N ASP A 35 7.62 22.37 3.54
CA ASP A 35 8.37 23.09 2.51
C ASP A 35 9.84 23.13 2.95
N ASP A 36 10.61 22.05 2.74
CA ASP A 36 12.09 22.11 2.86
C ASP A 36 12.85 20.88 2.28
N LEU A 37 12.38 20.31 1.17
CA LEU A 37 13.17 19.31 0.42
C LEU A 37 13.15 19.63 -1.08
N GLY A 38 14.32 20.00 -1.61
CA GLY A 38 14.53 20.44 -2.99
C GLY A 38 14.21 19.38 -4.06
N PRO A 39 13.98 19.81 -5.32
CA PRO A 39 13.32 19.02 -6.36
C PRO A 39 14.11 17.81 -6.89
N GLY A 40 15.41 17.69 -6.61
CA GLY A 40 16.27 16.64 -7.18
C GLY A 40 16.39 15.33 -6.39
N ARG A 41 15.76 15.20 -5.21
CA ARG A 41 15.86 14.00 -4.35
C ARG A 41 14.65 13.07 -4.42
N ARG A 42 13.69 13.34 -5.30
CA ARG A 42 12.40 12.64 -5.36
C ARG A 42 12.44 11.32 -6.16
N GLU A 43 13.43 11.10 -7.02
CA GLU A 43 13.27 10.09 -8.09
C GLU A 43 13.74 8.66 -7.73
N THR A 44 14.71 8.45 -6.84
CA THR A 44 15.42 7.15 -6.77
C THR A 44 14.97 6.17 -5.67
N TYR A 45 14.09 6.58 -4.73
CA TYR A 45 13.78 5.76 -3.53
C TYR A 45 12.33 5.28 -3.41
N PHE A 46 11.42 5.67 -4.32
CA PHE A 46 9.98 5.66 -4.01
C PHE A 46 9.10 4.70 -4.82
N ARG A 47 9.61 3.92 -5.78
CA ARG A 47 8.72 3.12 -6.65
C ARG A 47 8.07 1.88 -6.00
N ARG A 48 8.56 1.38 -4.87
CA ARG A 48 7.94 0.27 -4.09
C ARG A 48 7.16 0.69 -2.83
N PRO A 49 7.55 1.71 -2.04
CA PRO A 49 6.80 2.07 -0.82
C PRO A 49 5.44 2.75 -1.06
N LEU A 50 5.21 3.36 -2.22
CA LEU A 50 3.93 4.05 -2.51
C LEU A 50 2.74 3.09 -2.67
N ARG A 51 2.98 1.80 -2.97
CA ARG A 51 1.92 0.80 -3.19
C ARG A 51 1.29 0.29 -1.90
N ALA A 52 2.08 0.18 -0.83
CA ALA A 52 1.71 -0.46 0.44
C ALA A 52 0.62 0.28 1.23
N HIS A 53 0.06 1.36 0.67
CA HIS A 53 -0.94 2.22 1.31
C HIS A 53 -1.94 2.79 0.28
N LEU A 54 -2.07 2.19 -0.91
CA LEU A 54 -3.02 2.68 -1.93
C LEU A 54 -4.46 2.68 -1.39
N HIS A 55 -4.83 1.62 -0.69
CA HIS A 55 -6.16 1.52 -0.10
C HIS A 55 -6.39 2.58 1.01
N GLU A 56 -5.34 2.99 1.75
CA GLU A 56 -5.42 4.05 2.75
C GLU A 56 -5.66 5.42 2.10
N HIS A 57 -5.02 5.70 0.96
CA HIS A 57 -5.28 6.91 0.18
C HIS A 57 -6.71 6.96 -0.32
N LEU A 58 -7.22 5.85 -0.86
CA LEU A 58 -8.61 5.74 -1.31
C LEU A 58 -9.61 5.89 -0.16
N PHE A 59 -9.27 5.34 1.02
CA PHE A 59 -10.07 5.51 2.24
C PHE A 59 -10.18 6.99 2.61
N LEU A 60 -9.06 7.72 2.63
CA LEU A 60 -9.05 9.14 2.93
C LEU A 60 -9.74 9.98 1.85
N GLU A 61 -9.57 9.63 0.58
CA GLU A 61 -10.25 10.29 -0.53
C GLU A 61 -11.77 10.13 -0.44
N THR A 62 -12.24 8.93 -0.11
CA THR A 62 -13.67 8.60 -0.06
C THR A 62 -14.33 9.09 1.24
N TYR A 63 -13.71 8.81 2.39
CA TYR A 63 -14.32 8.98 3.71
C TYR A 63 -13.64 10.05 4.58
N GLY A 64 -12.52 10.64 4.13
CA GLY A 64 -11.76 11.62 4.91
C GLY A 64 -12.55 12.87 5.29
N HIS A 65 -13.56 13.25 4.49
CA HIS A 65 -14.46 14.35 4.82
C HIS A 65 -15.27 14.09 6.11
N GLN A 66 -15.62 12.84 6.40
CA GLN A 66 -16.30 12.44 7.65
C GLN A 66 -15.33 12.52 8.83
N LEU A 67 -14.12 11.95 8.66
CA LEU A 67 -13.07 11.95 9.67
C LEU A 67 -12.69 13.35 10.14
N ALA A 68 -12.65 14.30 9.22
CA ALA A 68 -12.32 15.69 9.50
C ALA A 68 -13.29 16.34 10.50
N GLY A 69 -14.56 15.93 10.50
CA GLY A 69 -15.59 16.44 11.41
C GLY A 69 -15.61 15.75 12.78
N TYR A 70 -14.96 14.59 12.92
CA TYR A 70 -14.99 13.81 14.16
C TYR A 70 -13.97 14.28 15.19
N ALA A 71 -14.41 14.27 16.46
CA ALA A 71 -13.55 14.47 17.62
C ALA A 71 -12.65 13.24 17.83
N THR A 72 -11.47 13.45 18.41
CA THR A 72 -10.51 12.36 18.69
C THR A 72 -10.55 11.99 20.17
N PHE A 73 -10.66 10.69 20.43
CA PHE A 73 -10.64 10.08 21.75
C PHE A 73 -9.44 9.14 21.83
N LEU A 74 -8.62 9.33 22.86
CA LEU A 74 -7.40 8.57 23.07
C LEU A 74 -7.59 7.60 24.23
N PRO A 75 -6.91 6.44 24.20
CA PRO A 75 -6.91 5.50 25.31
C PRO A 75 -6.28 6.10 26.57
N PRO A 76 -6.57 5.48 27.73
CA PRO A 76 -5.86 5.80 28.95
C PRO A 76 -4.34 5.60 28.76
N PRO A 77 -3.48 6.44 29.37
CA PRO A 77 -2.02 6.41 29.15
C PRO A 77 -1.32 5.09 29.48
N GLN A 78 -1.98 4.21 30.24
CA GLN A 78 -1.46 2.91 30.66
C GLN A 78 -1.62 1.80 29.60
N ASP A 79 -2.34 2.05 28.50
CA ASP A 79 -2.49 1.05 27.45
C ASP A 79 -1.22 0.95 26.59
N GLU A 80 -0.64 -0.25 26.53
CA GLU A 80 0.50 -0.54 25.67
C GLU A 80 0.13 -0.62 24.18
N LEU A 81 -1.16 -0.80 23.85
CA LEU A 81 -1.64 -0.78 22.46
C LEU A 81 -1.85 0.67 22.03
N ARG A 82 -1.34 1.04 20.85
CA ARG A 82 -1.62 2.34 20.27
C ARG A 82 -2.92 2.27 19.50
N TRP A 83 -3.97 2.83 20.06
CA TRP A 83 -5.26 2.95 19.38
C TRP A 83 -5.89 4.30 19.66
N SER A 84 -6.93 4.66 18.92
CA SER A 84 -7.72 5.86 19.12
C SER A 84 -9.07 5.71 18.42
N VAL A 85 -10.03 6.53 18.80
CA VAL A 85 -11.31 6.62 18.10
C VAL A 85 -11.49 8.03 17.58
N ARG A 86 -11.87 8.17 16.31
CA ARG A 86 -12.43 9.43 15.80
C ARG A 86 -13.93 9.26 15.61
N ALA A 87 -14.73 9.92 16.42
CA ALA A 87 -16.18 9.76 16.43
C ALA A 87 -16.96 11.06 16.64
N ASP A 88 -18.25 11.02 16.28
CA ASP A 88 -19.30 11.86 16.84
C ASP A 88 -20.11 11.06 17.90
N GLU A 89 -21.23 11.59 18.36
CA GLU A 89 -22.08 10.93 19.38
C GLU A 89 -22.71 9.60 18.93
N ARG A 90 -22.68 9.29 17.63
CA ARG A 90 -23.42 8.17 17.03
C ARG A 90 -22.52 7.15 16.35
N ARG A 91 -21.40 7.57 15.76
CA ARG A 91 -20.56 6.75 14.88
C ARG A 91 -19.13 7.27 14.81
N GLY A 92 -18.23 6.47 14.26
CA GLY A 92 -16.83 6.86 14.12
C GLY A 92 -15.98 5.83 13.41
N TYR A 93 -14.67 5.95 13.62
CA TYR A 93 -13.66 5.02 13.18
C TYR A 93 -12.70 4.72 14.33
N LEU A 94 -12.43 3.44 14.53
CA LEU A 94 -11.44 2.92 15.46
C LEU A 94 -10.12 2.71 14.71
N PHE A 95 -9.07 3.39 15.15
CA PHE A 95 -7.72 3.24 14.62
C PHE A 95 -6.89 2.45 15.62
N ALA A 96 -6.16 1.44 15.16
CA ALA A 96 -5.15 0.78 15.98
C ALA A 96 -3.89 0.50 15.17
N ALA A 97 -2.75 0.55 15.83
CA ALA A 97 -1.45 0.18 15.29
C ALA A 97 -0.62 -0.53 16.35
N GLY A 98 0.07 -1.61 15.99
CA GLY A 98 0.91 -2.36 16.94
C GLY A 98 2.05 -3.12 16.30
N HIS A 99 3.27 -2.96 16.83
CA HIS A 99 4.47 -3.67 16.35
C HIS A 99 4.66 -5.08 16.93
N ARG A 100 3.78 -5.51 17.85
CA ARG A 100 3.88 -6.82 18.51
C ARG A 100 2.52 -7.47 18.54
N SER A 101 2.50 -8.78 18.34
CA SER A 101 1.28 -9.55 18.50
C SER A 101 0.77 -9.46 19.94
N ARG A 102 -0.54 -9.31 20.11
CA ARG A 102 -1.20 -9.20 21.42
C ARG A 102 -2.49 -10.03 21.44
N PRO A 103 -2.57 -11.08 22.27
CA PRO A 103 -3.79 -11.88 22.40
C PRO A 103 -4.86 -11.15 23.22
N GLY A 104 -6.12 -11.57 23.08
CA GLY A 104 -7.22 -11.12 23.93
C GLY A 104 -7.64 -9.66 23.72
N VAL A 105 -7.45 -9.13 22.52
CA VAL A 105 -7.78 -7.75 22.14
C VAL A 105 -9.24 -7.62 21.76
N GLY A 106 -9.97 -6.77 22.47
CA GLY A 106 -11.30 -6.29 22.11
C GLY A 106 -11.51 -4.84 22.54
N PHE A 107 -12.43 -4.17 21.89
CA PHE A 107 -12.74 -2.76 22.11
C PHE A 107 -14.19 -2.61 22.54
N GLU A 108 -14.41 -1.82 23.58
CA GLU A 108 -15.71 -1.46 24.13
C GLU A 108 -15.84 0.07 24.04
N LEU A 109 -16.75 0.52 23.17
CA LEU A 109 -16.92 1.92 22.80
C LEU A 109 -18.29 2.40 23.25
N GLU A 110 -18.33 3.33 24.19
CA GLU A 110 -19.59 3.92 24.69
C GLU A 110 -20.00 5.11 23.84
N PHE A 111 -21.12 4.99 23.13
CA PHE A 111 -21.82 6.07 22.44
C PHE A 111 -23.03 6.54 23.28
N ALA A 112 -23.64 7.66 22.90
CA ALA A 112 -24.70 8.28 23.67
C ALA A 112 -25.93 7.38 23.90
N ASP A 113 -26.26 6.52 22.93
CA ASP A 113 -27.41 5.61 22.98
C ASP A 113 -27.06 4.18 23.42
N ARG A 114 -25.79 3.76 23.28
CA ARG A 114 -25.39 2.36 23.47
C ARG A 114 -23.88 2.16 23.52
N THR A 115 -23.49 0.98 24.01
CA THR A 115 -22.13 0.47 23.92
C THR A 115 -21.97 -0.48 22.72
N ILE A 116 -20.90 -0.29 21.95
CA ILE A 116 -20.47 -1.16 20.85
C ILE A 116 -19.26 -1.96 21.29
N ILE A 117 -19.33 -3.28 21.09
CA ILE A 117 -18.22 -4.21 21.32
C ILE A 117 -17.73 -4.70 19.96
N VAL A 118 -16.43 -4.55 19.69
CA VAL A 118 -15.82 -5.00 18.44
C VAL A 118 -14.40 -5.53 18.68
N PRO A 119 -14.04 -6.71 18.14
CA PRO A 119 -14.95 -7.79 17.79
C PRO A 119 -15.77 -8.27 19.00
N GLN A 120 -16.86 -9.01 18.76
CA GLN A 120 -17.73 -9.57 19.80
C GLN A 120 -16.96 -10.50 20.75
N GLN A 121 -16.06 -11.29 20.20
CA GLN A 121 -15.11 -12.11 20.94
C GLN A 121 -13.69 -11.55 20.78
N PRO A 122 -12.92 -11.37 21.87
CA PRO A 122 -11.56 -10.86 21.78
C PRO A 122 -10.68 -11.71 20.86
N VAL A 123 -9.89 -11.04 20.01
CA VAL A 123 -9.03 -11.67 19.00
C VAL A 123 -7.55 -11.55 19.36
N THR A 124 -6.70 -12.25 18.62
CA THR A 124 -5.26 -11.99 18.66
C THR A 124 -4.91 -10.95 17.60
N LEU A 125 -4.47 -9.78 18.03
CA LEU A 125 -3.92 -8.79 17.13
C LEU A 125 -2.55 -9.27 16.62
N PRO A 126 -2.32 -9.36 15.30
CA PRO A 126 -1.01 -9.74 14.77
C PRO A 126 0.05 -8.66 14.98
N ALA A 127 1.32 -9.03 14.79
CA ALA A 127 2.40 -8.05 14.75
C ALA A 127 2.29 -7.18 13.48
N GLU A 128 2.66 -5.91 13.60
CA GLU A 128 2.54 -4.89 12.54
C GLU A 128 1.11 -4.64 12.06
N ALA A 129 0.10 -5.04 12.85
CA ALA A 129 -1.29 -4.74 12.53
C ALA A 129 -1.52 -3.22 12.53
N SER A 130 -2.17 -2.73 11.47
CA SER A 130 -2.61 -1.35 11.29
C SER A 130 -3.98 -1.37 10.63
N PHE A 131 -4.95 -0.65 11.19
CA PHE A 131 -6.30 -0.59 10.61
C PHE A 131 -7.09 0.64 11.05
N ALA A 132 -8.10 0.98 10.26
CA ALA A 132 -9.18 1.91 10.56
C ALA A 132 -10.54 1.20 10.41
N TRP A 133 -11.05 0.62 11.50
CA TRP A 133 -12.34 -0.08 11.50
C TRP A 133 -13.51 0.90 11.61
N PRO A 134 -14.53 0.80 10.76
CA PRO A 134 -15.71 1.63 10.84
C PRO A 134 -16.55 1.22 12.05
N ILE A 135 -17.08 2.19 12.76
CA ILE A 135 -17.98 1.98 13.90
C ILE A 135 -19.30 2.68 13.58
N ARG A 136 -20.36 1.89 13.37
CA ARG A 136 -21.72 2.35 13.03
C ARG A 136 -21.78 3.29 11.82
N GLN A 137 -20.93 3.07 10.81
CA GLN A 137 -20.92 3.87 9.59
C GLN A 137 -22.00 3.41 8.60
N PRO A 138 -22.69 4.33 7.90
CA PRO A 138 -23.63 3.93 6.85
C PRO A 138 -22.89 3.57 5.56
N PHE A 139 -23.41 2.58 4.84
CA PHE A 139 -22.89 2.14 3.53
C PHE A 139 -24.03 1.71 2.61
N GLY A 140 -24.34 2.53 1.60
CA GLY A 140 -25.52 2.33 0.75
C GLY A 140 -26.79 2.19 1.59
N ASP A 141 -27.49 1.06 1.44
CA ASP A 141 -28.72 0.73 2.18
C ASP A 141 -28.48 0.34 3.66
N ILE A 142 -27.23 0.18 4.09
CA ILE A 142 -26.89 -0.22 5.47
C ILE A 142 -26.84 1.02 6.35
N PRO A 143 -27.76 1.20 7.33
CA PRO A 143 -27.83 2.42 8.13
C PRO A 143 -26.66 2.58 9.11
N ALA A 144 -26.18 1.48 9.67
CA ALA A 144 -25.03 1.45 10.57
C ALA A 144 -24.32 0.09 10.52
N LEU A 145 -23.04 0.13 10.12
CA LEU A 145 -22.14 -1.00 10.04
C LEU A 145 -20.95 -0.77 10.96
N THR A 146 -20.67 -1.75 11.82
CA THR A 146 -19.37 -1.91 12.48
C THR A 146 -18.69 -3.12 11.89
N ALA A 147 -17.41 -3.03 11.52
CA ALA A 147 -16.71 -4.12 10.85
C ALA A 147 -15.27 -4.28 11.34
N THR A 148 -14.78 -5.52 11.43
CA THR A 148 -13.34 -5.83 11.60
C THR A 148 -12.57 -5.80 10.27
N ALA A 149 -12.96 -4.90 9.37
CA ALA A 149 -12.33 -4.66 8.08
C ALA A 149 -12.35 -3.16 7.78
N GLN A 150 -11.31 -2.65 7.12
CA GLN A 150 -11.18 -1.23 6.81
C GLN A 150 -11.86 -0.92 5.47
N PRO A 151 -12.79 0.05 5.38
CA PRO A 151 -13.33 0.47 4.09
C PRO A 151 -12.22 1.11 3.24
N ILE A 152 -12.19 0.75 1.97
CA ILE A 152 -11.26 1.30 0.98
C ILE A 152 -11.97 2.40 0.21
N THR A 153 -13.09 2.05 -0.41
CA THR A 153 -13.82 2.95 -1.30
C THR A 153 -15.21 2.39 -1.61
N GLU A 154 -16.03 3.19 -2.26
CA GLU A 154 -17.33 2.78 -2.79
C GLU A 154 -17.54 3.30 -4.20
N ILE A 155 -18.41 2.61 -4.93
CA ILE A 155 -18.91 3.00 -6.25
C ILE A 155 -20.41 2.67 -6.36
N LYS A 156 -21.15 3.54 -7.05
CA LYS A 156 -22.57 3.34 -7.32
C LYS A 156 -22.79 3.03 -8.79
N VAL A 157 -23.56 1.98 -9.08
CA VAL A 157 -23.87 1.53 -10.44
C VAL A 157 -25.39 1.35 -10.54
N GLY A 158 -26.05 2.26 -11.25
CA GLY A 158 -27.51 2.33 -11.22
C GLY A 158 -28.03 2.59 -9.81
N GLU A 159 -28.83 1.66 -9.27
CA GLU A 159 -29.35 1.72 -7.90
C GLU A 159 -28.48 0.99 -6.88
N GLU A 160 -27.52 0.18 -7.34
CA GLU A 160 -26.68 -0.66 -6.49
C GLU A 160 -25.43 0.08 -6.00
N THR A 161 -25.00 -0.21 -4.77
CA THR A 161 -23.78 0.32 -4.16
C THR A 161 -22.80 -0.81 -3.88
N TYR A 162 -21.55 -0.63 -4.29
CA TYR A 162 -20.48 -1.60 -4.07
C TYR A 162 -19.42 -0.96 -3.18
N VAL A 163 -19.11 -1.60 -2.06
CA VAL A 163 -18.14 -1.08 -1.09
C VAL A 163 -17.03 -2.10 -0.90
N LEU A 164 -15.79 -1.67 -1.14
CA LEU A 164 -14.60 -2.50 -0.99
C LEU A 164 -14.03 -2.29 0.40
N PHE A 165 -13.67 -3.38 1.06
CA PHE A 165 -12.99 -3.42 2.35
C PHE A 165 -11.68 -4.16 2.24
N ALA A 166 -10.66 -3.71 2.97
CA ALA A 166 -9.45 -4.46 3.26
C ALA A 166 -9.68 -5.25 4.56
N ALA A 167 -9.68 -6.57 4.47
CA ALA A 167 -9.68 -7.42 5.66
C ALA A 167 -8.39 -7.23 6.44
N THR A 168 -8.48 -7.15 7.77
CA THR A 168 -7.29 -7.05 8.61
C THR A 168 -6.57 -8.40 8.66
N PRO A 169 -5.31 -8.52 8.21
CA PRO A 169 -4.60 -9.80 8.18
C PRO A 169 -4.66 -10.51 9.53
N GLY A 170 -5.03 -11.80 9.53
CA GLY A 170 -5.08 -12.62 10.74
C GLY A 170 -6.26 -12.33 11.69
N ILE A 171 -7.23 -11.50 11.29
CA ILE A 171 -8.48 -11.28 12.01
C ILE A 171 -9.65 -11.59 11.08
N ASP A 172 -10.54 -12.50 11.51
CA ASP A 172 -11.73 -12.85 10.74
C ASP A 172 -12.64 -11.63 10.56
N VAL A 173 -13.27 -11.54 9.39
CA VAL A 173 -14.26 -10.49 9.11
C VAL A 173 -15.54 -10.77 9.91
N GLU A 174 -15.89 -9.86 10.80
CA GLU A 174 -17.11 -9.85 11.58
C GLU A 174 -17.77 -8.48 11.44
N LEU A 175 -19.07 -8.50 11.15
CA LEU A 175 -19.89 -7.31 10.99
C LEU A 175 -20.96 -7.27 12.08
N LEU A 176 -21.18 -6.11 12.67
CA LEU A 176 -22.40 -5.77 13.39
C LEU A 176 -23.22 -4.81 12.52
N VAL A 177 -24.37 -5.28 12.03
CA VAL A 177 -25.27 -4.57 11.14
C VAL A 177 -26.54 -4.16 11.90
N GLU A 178 -26.86 -2.87 11.95
CA GLU A 178 -28.08 -2.36 12.59
C GLU A 178 -29.11 -1.91 11.54
N GLY A 179 -30.40 -2.08 11.85
CA GLY A 179 -31.50 -1.56 11.01
C GLY A 179 -31.72 -2.32 9.71
N VAL A 180 -31.30 -3.58 9.65
CA VAL A 180 -31.43 -4.48 8.50
C VAL A 180 -32.13 -5.76 8.95
N GLU A 181 -33.06 -6.25 8.14
CA GLU A 181 -33.74 -7.54 8.39
C GLU A 181 -32.85 -8.72 7.98
N PRO A 182 -32.85 -9.84 8.72
CA PRO A 182 -31.99 -11.01 8.41
C PRO A 182 -32.12 -11.52 6.97
N ASP A 183 -33.34 -11.52 6.42
CA ASP A 183 -33.63 -12.04 5.08
C ASP A 183 -33.05 -11.17 3.95
N TRP A 184 -32.54 -9.98 4.26
CA TRP A 184 -31.87 -9.12 3.28
C TRP A 184 -30.38 -9.44 3.14
N VAL A 185 -29.83 -10.26 4.03
CA VAL A 185 -28.42 -10.59 4.07
C VAL A 185 -28.19 -11.91 3.33
N LEU A 186 -27.33 -11.87 2.31
CA LEU A 186 -26.93 -13.04 1.52
C LEU A 186 -25.40 -13.24 1.59
N HIS A 187 -24.96 -14.46 1.28
CA HIS A 187 -23.54 -14.88 1.23
C HIS A 187 -22.78 -14.80 2.56
N ALA A 188 -23.52 -14.81 3.68
CA ALA A 188 -22.96 -14.75 5.02
C ALA A 188 -23.76 -15.62 5.99
N ASP A 189 -23.10 -16.01 7.08
CA ASP A 189 -23.77 -16.56 8.25
C ASP A 189 -24.31 -15.39 9.09
N VAL A 190 -25.58 -15.50 9.51
CA VAL A 190 -26.31 -14.41 10.18
C VAL A 190 -26.79 -14.88 11.55
N GLU A 191 -26.43 -14.11 12.58
CA GLU A 191 -26.80 -14.34 13.97
C GLU A 191 -27.53 -13.10 14.51
N PRO A 192 -28.86 -13.16 14.70
CA PRO A 192 -29.62 -12.06 15.29
C PRO A 192 -29.24 -11.83 16.76
N THR A 193 -29.14 -10.57 17.15
CA THR A 193 -28.85 -10.15 18.52
C THR A 193 -29.83 -9.06 18.97
N ALA A 194 -29.82 -8.71 20.26
CA ALA A 194 -30.58 -7.55 20.76
C ALA A 194 -30.14 -6.20 20.14
N GLN A 195 -28.98 -6.20 19.49
CA GLN A 195 -28.24 -5.03 19.09
C GLN A 195 -28.23 -4.81 17.57
N GLY A 196 -28.71 -5.77 16.78
CA GLY A 196 -28.58 -5.85 15.33
C GLY A 196 -28.29 -7.29 14.89
N LEU A 197 -27.68 -7.47 13.73
CA LEU A 197 -27.24 -8.76 13.20
C LEU A 197 -25.72 -8.85 13.32
N ILE A 198 -25.23 -9.97 13.84
CA ILE A 198 -23.83 -10.34 13.63
C ILE A 198 -23.75 -11.13 12.34
N VAL A 199 -22.94 -10.65 11.39
CA VAL A 199 -22.81 -11.21 10.05
C VAL A 199 -21.36 -11.58 9.81
N ARG A 200 -21.12 -12.81 9.33
CA ARG A 200 -19.79 -13.35 9.06
C ARG A 200 -19.74 -13.88 7.62
N PRO A 201 -18.85 -13.38 6.75
CA PRO A 201 -18.75 -13.89 5.38
C PRO A 201 -18.47 -15.39 5.34
N GLN A 202 -19.04 -16.10 4.37
CA GLN A 202 -18.87 -17.55 4.21
C GLN A 202 -17.59 -17.95 3.46
N ARG A 203 -16.82 -16.96 2.99
CA ARG A 203 -15.61 -17.16 2.20
C ARG A 203 -14.46 -16.38 2.85
N GLU A 204 -13.26 -16.90 2.65
CA GLU A 204 -12.02 -16.22 3.03
C GLU A 204 -11.86 -14.91 2.24
N PRO A 205 -11.28 -13.86 2.84
CA PRO A 205 -11.02 -12.59 2.18
C PRO A 205 -10.33 -12.75 0.81
N GLY A 206 -10.83 -11.99 -0.17
CA GLY A 206 -10.44 -12.06 -1.56
C GLY A 206 -11.58 -11.62 -2.48
N LEU A 207 -11.36 -11.68 -3.79
CA LEU A 207 -12.31 -11.16 -4.81
C LEU A 207 -13.72 -11.76 -4.74
N ALA A 208 -13.86 -12.97 -4.20
CA ALA A 208 -15.14 -13.66 -4.08
C ALA A 208 -15.75 -13.60 -2.68
N CYS A 209 -15.13 -12.90 -1.74
CA CYS A 209 -15.64 -12.72 -0.38
C CYS A 209 -16.62 -11.55 -0.36
N GLU A 210 -17.90 -11.86 -0.54
CA GLU A 210 -18.96 -10.89 -0.70
C GLU A 210 -20.05 -11.10 0.34
N VAL A 211 -20.65 -10.00 0.80
CA VAL A 211 -21.87 -10.00 1.62
C VAL A 211 -22.84 -9.02 1.00
N TRP A 212 -24.02 -9.48 0.63
CA TRP A 212 -25.03 -8.62 0.00
C TRP A 212 -26.10 -8.26 1.02
N ILE A 213 -26.43 -6.97 1.09
CA ILE A 213 -27.43 -6.42 2.00
C ILE A 213 -28.29 -5.41 1.24
N GLY A 214 -29.53 -5.79 0.90
CA GLY A 214 -30.37 -4.95 0.03
C GLY A 214 -29.70 -4.73 -1.33
N MET A 215 -29.55 -3.46 -1.73
CA MET A 215 -28.83 -3.07 -2.96
C MET A 215 -27.34 -2.77 -2.71
N THR A 216 -26.82 -3.07 -1.52
CA THR A 216 -25.40 -2.90 -1.18
C THR A 216 -24.65 -4.22 -1.25
N THR A 217 -23.58 -4.28 -2.03
CA THR A 217 -22.61 -5.38 -2.04
C THR A 217 -21.34 -4.96 -1.31
N LEU A 218 -21.00 -5.65 -0.23
CA LEU A 218 -19.74 -5.49 0.49
C LEU A 218 -18.73 -6.53 -0.02
N VAL A 219 -17.56 -6.10 -0.47
CA VAL A 219 -16.48 -6.99 -0.95
C VAL A 219 -15.30 -6.89 0.00
N PHE A 220 -14.89 -8.00 0.61
CA PHE A 220 -13.79 -8.04 1.58
C PHE A 220 -12.54 -8.64 0.93
N LEU A 221 -11.61 -7.78 0.53
CA LEU A 221 -10.35 -8.14 -0.11
C LEU A 221 -9.32 -8.54 0.93
N ASP A 222 -8.45 -9.49 0.59
CA ASP A 222 -7.19 -9.68 1.31
C ASP A 222 -6.28 -8.45 1.14
N GLU A 223 -5.32 -8.26 2.04
CA GLU A 223 -4.42 -7.10 2.06
C GLU A 223 -3.66 -6.91 0.75
N ALA A 224 -3.14 -7.99 0.15
CA ALA A 224 -2.37 -7.90 -1.08
C ALA A 224 -3.24 -7.45 -2.26
N THR A 225 -4.49 -7.91 -2.33
CA THR A 225 -5.45 -7.45 -3.35
C THR A 225 -5.92 -6.02 -3.09
N ALA A 226 -6.18 -5.65 -1.83
CA ALA A 226 -6.58 -4.30 -1.44
C ALA A 226 -5.57 -3.23 -1.88
N ASP A 227 -4.27 -3.52 -1.75
CA ASP A 227 -3.17 -2.65 -2.18
C ASP A 227 -3.01 -2.53 -3.71
N THR A 228 -3.90 -3.14 -4.46
CA THR A 228 -3.92 -3.07 -5.93
C THR A 228 -5.19 -2.45 -6.47
N VAL A 229 -6.05 -1.91 -5.60
CA VAL A 229 -7.28 -1.21 -5.98
C VAL A 229 -6.94 0.20 -6.47
N HIS A 230 -7.47 0.55 -7.62
CA HIS A 230 -7.48 1.88 -8.20
C HIS A 230 -8.92 2.32 -8.45
N ARG A 231 -9.23 3.60 -8.25
CA ARG A 231 -10.53 4.19 -8.61
C ARG A 231 -10.30 5.40 -9.49
N GLY A 232 -11.07 5.53 -10.56
CA GLY A 232 -10.98 6.68 -11.45
C GLY A 232 -11.98 6.61 -12.60
N GLU A 233 -11.91 7.61 -13.47
CA GLU A 233 -12.84 7.73 -14.60
C GLU A 233 -12.28 7.05 -15.87
N VAL A 234 -13.12 6.26 -16.52
CA VAL A 234 -12.88 5.66 -17.85
C VAL A 234 -14.11 5.93 -18.71
N ASP A 235 -13.90 6.59 -19.86
CA ASP A 235 -14.94 7.00 -20.81
C ASP A 235 -16.13 7.74 -20.16
N GLY A 236 -15.84 8.57 -19.15
CA GLY A 236 -16.85 9.38 -18.43
C GLY A 236 -17.55 8.65 -17.29
N GLU A 237 -17.23 7.37 -17.04
CA GLU A 237 -17.80 6.57 -15.96
C GLU A 237 -16.76 6.28 -14.89
N GLN A 238 -17.17 6.32 -13.63
CA GLN A 238 -16.31 5.82 -12.54
C GLN A 238 -16.12 4.31 -12.69
N LYS A 239 -14.88 3.85 -12.54
CA LYS A 239 -14.50 2.44 -12.52
C LYS A 239 -13.58 2.16 -11.33
N LEU A 240 -13.69 0.94 -10.81
CA LEU A 240 -12.73 0.28 -9.95
C LEU A 240 -11.89 -0.65 -10.81
N ILE A 241 -10.57 -0.54 -10.68
CA ILE A 241 -9.60 -1.39 -11.35
C ILE A 241 -8.74 -2.07 -10.29
N ILE A 242 -8.63 -3.40 -10.34
CA ILE A 242 -7.66 -4.15 -9.52
C ILE A 242 -6.49 -4.50 -10.43
N TRP A 243 -5.35 -3.87 -10.15
CA TRP A 243 -4.15 -3.94 -10.97
C TRP A 243 -2.88 -3.89 -10.10
N PRO A 244 -2.07 -4.97 -10.07
CA PRO A 244 -0.86 -5.05 -9.25
C PRO A 244 0.32 -4.24 -9.82
N GLY A 245 0.24 -3.85 -11.10
CA GLY A 245 1.22 -2.99 -11.75
C GLY A 245 1.00 -1.51 -11.43
N ASN A 246 1.81 -0.65 -12.05
CA ASN A 246 1.53 0.79 -12.00
C ASN A 246 0.44 1.12 -13.03
N GLY A 247 -0.36 2.14 -12.75
CA GLY A 247 -1.25 2.71 -13.74
C GLY A 247 -1.79 4.07 -13.32
N TRP A 248 -2.47 4.74 -14.23
CA TRP A 248 -3.09 6.04 -13.98
C TRP A 248 -4.35 6.23 -14.83
N PHE A 249 -5.17 7.21 -14.46
CA PHE A 249 -6.37 7.60 -15.20
C PHE A 249 -6.17 8.93 -15.93
N ASP A 250 -6.62 9.00 -17.18
CA ASP A 250 -6.78 10.23 -17.99
C ASP A 250 -7.97 10.08 -18.95
N GLY A 251 -9.16 9.86 -18.38
CA GLY A 251 -10.36 9.44 -19.13
C GLY A 251 -10.29 8.00 -19.66
N ALA A 252 -9.18 7.31 -19.45
CA ALA A 252 -8.96 5.88 -19.65
C ALA A 252 -7.97 5.38 -18.60
N PHE A 253 -7.93 4.07 -18.34
CA PHE A 253 -6.91 3.50 -17.45
C PHE A 253 -5.67 3.07 -18.25
N HIS A 254 -4.52 3.61 -17.89
CA HIS A 254 -3.24 3.29 -18.52
C HIS A 254 -2.44 2.34 -17.63
N ALA A 255 -2.43 1.05 -17.98
CA ALA A 255 -1.72 0.01 -17.25
C ALA A 255 -0.27 -0.12 -17.73
N VAL A 256 0.70 0.00 -16.82
CA VAL A 256 2.12 -0.29 -17.09
C VAL A 256 2.36 -1.79 -16.93
N VAL A 257 2.53 -2.48 -18.04
CA VAL A 257 2.72 -3.93 -18.11
C VAL A 257 4.21 -4.25 -18.23
N THR A 258 4.69 -5.17 -17.39
CA THR A 258 6.11 -5.51 -17.26
C THR A 258 6.42 -6.98 -17.52
N GLU A 259 5.39 -7.83 -17.59
CA GLU A 259 5.51 -9.29 -17.76
C GLU A 259 4.48 -9.81 -18.77
N ARG A 260 4.72 -10.97 -19.38
CA ARG A 260 3.72 -11.60 -20.27
C ARG A 260 2.42 -11.89 -19.53
N ASP A 261 1.31 -11.63 -20.21
CA ASP A 261 -0.07 -11.96 -19.82
C ASP A 261 -0.45 -11.59 -18.37
N GLN A 262 -0.64 -10.30 -18.11
CA GLN A 262 -1.13 -9.84 -16.81
C GLN A 262 -2.66 -9.72 -16.81
N SER A 263 -3.29 -10.09 -15.70
CA SER A 263 -4.73 -9.92 -15.53
C SER A 263 -5.07 -8.59 -14.88
N LEU A 264 -5.95 -7.84 -15.51
CA LEU A 264 -6.63 -6.69 -14.96
C LEU A 264 -8.06 -7.08 -14.62
N LEU A 265 -8.56 -6.64 -13.48
CA LEU A 265 -9.97 -6.81 -13.12
C LEU A 265 -10.63 -5.43 -13.08
N ALA A 266 -11.82 -5.31 -13.64
CA ALA A 266 -12.55 -4.06 -13.70
C ALA A 266 -14.00 -4.20 -13.26
N PHE A 267 -14.51 -3.15 -12.63
CA PHE A 267 -15.92 -3.00 -12.26
C PHE A 267 -16.35 -1.50 -12.28
N PRO A 268 -17.45 -1.11 -12.94
CA PRO A 268 -18.21 -1.87 -13.94
C PRO A 268 -17.33 -2.45 -15.07
N THR A 269 -17.92 -3.29 -15.91
CA THR A 269 -17.25 -3.77 -17.12
C THR A 269 -16.73 -2.60 -17.97
N LEU A 270 -15.60 -2.83 -18.62
CA LEU A 270 -15.00 -1.95 -19.60
C LEU A 270 -15.63 -2.21 -20.97
N ASP A 271 -15.60 -1.21 -21.85
CA ASP A 271 -16.21 -1.31 -23.16
C ASP A 271 -15.38 -2.16 -24.14
N GLN A 272 -14.07 -2.24 -23.91
CA GLN A 272 -13.12 -2.93 -24.77
C GLN A 272 -12.33 -4.02 -24.06
N GLY A 273 -11.96 -5.03 -24.83
CA GLY A 273 -11.07 -6.12 -24.39
C GLY A 273 -11.73 -7.49 -24.43
N VAL A 274 -10.91 -8.52 -24.29
CA VAL A 274 -11.39 -9.91 -24.18
C VAL A 274 -11.69 -10.18 -22.71
N THR A 275 -12.96 -10.49 -22.43
CA THR A 275 -13.43 -10.74 -21.08
C THR A 275 -13.37 -12.22 -20.73
N HIS A 276 -13.07 -12.48 -19.46
CA HIS A 276 -13.19 -13.77 -18.82
C HIS A 276 -13.95 -13.58 -17.51
N GLU A 277 -14.63 -14.62 -17.04
CA GLU A 277 -15.22 -14.61 -15.69
C GLU A 277 -14.14 -14.31 -14.66
N GLY A 278 -14.40 -13.30 -13.82
CA GLY A 278 -13.57 -12.99 -12.68
C GLY A 278 -13.80 -13.97 -11.53
N GLN A 279 -13.05 -13.78 -10.44
CA GLN A 279 -13.43 -14.38 -9.17
C GLN A 279 -14.46 -13.46 -8.50
N GLY A 280 -15.50 -14.05 -7.90
CA GLY A 280 -16.65 -13.29 -7.38
C GLY A 280 -17.65 -12.93 -8.48
N SER A 281 -18.68 -12.18 -8.14
CA SER A 281 -19.68 -11.69 -9.11
C SER A 281 -19.45 -10.25 -9.54
N VAL A 282 -18.59 -9.50 -8.84
CA VAL A 282 -18.39 -8.07 -9.09
C VAL A 282 -17.44 -7.82 -10.26
N PHE A 283 -16.25 -8.43 -10.24
CA PHE A 283 -15.20 -8.05 -11.18
C PHE A 283 -15.19 -8.87 -12.46
N THR A 284 -14.99 -8.19 -13.60
CA THR A 284 -14.71 -8.86 -14.88
C THR A 284 -13.21 -8.88 -15.14
N ARG A 285 -12.68 -10.03 -15.60
CA ARG A 285 -11.26 -10.20 -15.88
C ARG A 285 -10.94 -9.87 -17.34
N TYR A 286 -9.88 -9.11 -17.54
CA TYR A 286 -9.27 -8.75 -18.81
C TYR A 286 -7.83 -9.24 -18.83
N ILE A 287 -7.39 -9.80 -19.95
CA ILE A 287 -5.99 -10.15 -20.15
C ILE A 287 -5.31 -9.03 -20.91
N LEU A 288 -4.30 -8.43 -20.29
CA LEU A 288 -3.42 -7.47 -20.93
C LEU A 288 -2.19 -8.21 -21.47
N PRO A 289 -2.01 -8.29 -22.80
CA PRO A 289 -0.86 -8.98 -23.37
C PRO A 289 0.39 -8.15 -23.08
N GLY A 290 1.24 -8.63 -22.18
CA GLY A 290 2.57 -8.08 -22.00
C GLY A 290 3.63 -8.79 -22.83
N GLU A 291 4.79 -8.17 -22.97
CA GLU A 291 6.02 -8.87 -23.34
C GLU A 291 7.05 -8.58 -22.25
N ASP A 292 7.58 -9.63 -21.61
CA ASP A 292 8.80 -9.52 -20.82
C ASP A 292 9.94 -9.11 -21.75
N VAL A 293 10.28 -7.83 -21.76
CA VAL A 293 11.38 -7.33 -22.58
C VAL A 293 12.44 -6.79 -21.64
N VAL A 294 13.24 -7.73 -21.14
CA VAL A 294 14.48 -7.46 -20.41
C VAL A 294 15.62 -7.52 -21.42
N HIS A 295 16.29 -6.39 -21.60
CA HIS A 295 17.46 -6.29 -22.45
C HIS A 295 18.71 -6.38 -21.57
N PRO A 296 19.40 -7.53 -21.51
CA PRO A 296 20.61 -7.65 -20.70
C PRO A 296 21.69 -6.71 -21.24
N LEU A 297 22.36 -6.01 -20.33
CA LEU A 297 23.48 -5.13 -20.64
C LEU A 297 24.79 -5.80 -20.24
N LYS A 298 25.86 -5.41 -20.93
CA LYS A 298 27.20 -5.68 -20.40
C LYS A 298 27.38 -4.87 -19.13
N THR A 299 27.78 -5.52 -18.04
CA THR A 299 28.01 -4.84 -16.77
C THR A 299 29.15 -3.82 -16.90
N PRO A 300 28.97 -2.59 -16.39
CA PRO A 300 30.04 -1.60 -16.35
C PRO A 300 31.15 -2.08 -15.40
N VAL A 301 32.40 -1.94 -15.85
CA VAL A 301 33.59 -2.36 -15.11
C VAL A 301 34.35 -1.11 -14.67
N PHE A 302 34.58 -0.99 -13.37
CA PHE A 302 35.39 0.08 -12.79
C PHE A 302 36.84 -0.40 -12.64
N THR A 303 37.76 0.32 -13.24
CA THR A 303 39.21 0.11 -13.18
C THR A 303 39.83 0.69 -11.91
N GLU A 304 39.22 1.76 -11.39
CA GLU A 304 39.65 2.47 -10.20
C GLU A 304 38.63 2.33 -9.06
N THR A 305 39.13 2.26 -7.83
CA THR A 305 38.29 2.25 -6.62
C THR A 305 38.64 3.45 -5.75
N ALA A 306 37.78 4.47 -5.77
CA ALA A 306 37.87 5.62 -4.88
C ALA A 306 36.86 5.47 -3.73
N THR A 307 37.23 5.89 -2.52
CA THR A 307 36.36 5.84 -1.33
C THR A 307 36.21 7.23 -0.74
N LEU A 308 35.07 7.53 -0.14
CA LEU A 308 34.85 8.76 0.63
C LEU A 308 34.31 8.43 2.02
N SER A 309 34.52 9.35 2.96
CA SER A 309 34.00 9.27 4.33
C SER A 309 32.91 10.30 4.62
N VAL A 310 32.58 11.13 3.62
CA VAL A 310 31.57 12.19 3.67
C VAL A 310 30.75 12.14 2.38
N ALA A 311 29.57 12.77 2.40
CA ALA A 311 28.74 12.87 1.20
C ALA A 311 29.52 13.54 0.05
N PRO A 312 29.51 12.93 -1.17
CA PRO A 312 30.27 13.44 -2.31
C PRO A 312 29.74 14.78 -2.80
N THR A 313 30.65 15.66 -3.25
CA THR A 313 30.31 16.87 -3.99
C THR A 313 30.43 16.66 -5.50
N ASP A 314 29.91 17.60 -6.30
CA ASP A 314 30.10 17.57 -7.76
C ASP A 314 31.58 17.59 -8.16
N GLN A 315 32.43 18.26 -7.40
CA GLN A 315 33.87 18.26 -7.64
C GLN A 315 34.51 16.90 -7.38
N ASP A 316 34.00 16.14 -6.41
CA ASP A 316 34.48 14.79 -6.14
C ASP A 316 34.10 13.84 -7.28
N PHE A 317 32.86 13.91 -7.78
CA PHE A 317 32.46 13.18 -8.98
C PHE A 317 33.21 13.60 -10.25
N ALA A 318 33.60 14.88 -10.37
CA ALA A 318 34.39 15.35 -11.51
C ALA A 318 35.77 14.68 -11.60
N ARG A 319 36.32 14.21 -10.47
CA ARG A 319 37.61 13.50 -10.41
C ARG A 319 37.53 12.03 -10.81
N LEU A 320 36.35 11.43 -10.81
CA LEU A 320 36.17 10.03 -11.18
C LEU A 320 36.12 9.85 -12.69
N GLU A 321 36.69 8.75 -13.17
CA GLU A 321 36.50 8.25 -14.54
C GLU A 321 35.02 7.92 -14.78
N ALA A 322 34.47 8.37 -15.91
CA ALA A 322 33.13 8.01 -16.34
C ALA A 322 33.18 6.66 -17.07
N VAL A 323 32.45 5.67 -16.57
CA VAL A 323 32.33 4.36 -17.23
C VAL A 323 31.08 4.37 -18.13
N PRO A 324 31.18 3.99 -19.41
CA PRO A 324 30.02 3.94 -20.29
C PRO A 324 29.12 2.75 -19.94
N ILE A 325 27.80 2.95 -20.02
CA ILE A 325 26.79 1.89 -20.05
C ILE A 325 26.36 1.74 -21.51
N LEU A 326 26.80 0.65 -22.14
CA LEU A 326 26.55 0.40 -23.56
C LEU A 326 25.13 -0.14 -23.78
N LEU A 327 24.30 0.61 -24.50
CA LEU A 327 22.94 0.20 -24.86
C LEU A 327 22.94 -0.56 -26.19
N PRO A 328 22.28 -1.73 -26.28
CA PRO A 328 22.10 -2.46 -27.53
C PRO A 328 21.37 -1.63 -28.59
N ALA A 329 21.71 -1.81 -29.87
CA ALA A 329 21.13 -1.04 -30.97
C ALA A 329 19.61 -1.21 -31.08
N ASP A 330 19.12 -2.41 -30.80
CA ASP A 330 17.70 -2.74 -30.80
C ASP A 330 16.92 -2.09 -29.64
N VAL A 331 17.59 -1.61 -28.58
CA VAL A 331 16.99 -0.78 -27.52
C VAL A 331 16.90 0.69 -27.98
N LEU A 332 17.92 1.18 -28.69
CA LEU A 332 17.97 2.56 -29.19
C LEU A 332 16.83 2.88 -30.17
N GLU A 333 16.33 1.86 -30.88
CA GLU A 333 15.23 1.99 -31.85
C GLU A 333 13.82 1.86 -31.21
N ARG A 334 13.71 1.67 -29.89
CA ARG A 334 12.42 1.39 -29.23
C ARG A 334 11.63 2.65 -28.89
N THR A 335 10.32 2.50 -28.89
CA THR A 335 9.34 3.50 -28.48
C THR A 335 8.55 2.95 -27.30
N GLY A 336 9.01 3.20 -26.08
CA GLY A 336 8.39 2.72 -24.84
C GLY A 336 9.04 3.37 -23.62
N SER A 337 8.50 3.10 -22.43
CA SER A 337 9.15 3.54 -21.19
C SER A 337 10.33 2.62 -20.89
N LEU A 338 11.51 3.19 -20.70
CA LEU A 338 12.75 2.43 -20.51
C LEU A 338 13.32 2.72 -19.13
N SER A 339 13.58 1.67 -18.36
CA SER A 339 14.20 1.80 -17.04
C SER A 339 15.52 1.02 -16.97
N LEU A 340 16.58 1.66 -16.49
CA LEU A 340 17.84 0.99 -16.17
C LEU A 340 17.72 0.28 -14.83
N ARG A 341 18.09 -0.99 -14.77
CA ARG A 341 18.23 -1.77 -13.54
C ARG A 341 19.69 -2.20 -13.34
N LEU A 342 20.26 -1.92 -12.18
CA LEU A 342 21.60 -2.38 -11.79
C LEU A 342 21.58 -3.13 -10.45
N ASP A 343 22.11 -4.36 -10.43
CA ASP A 343 22.57 -5.01 -9.20
C ASP A 343 24.01 -4.58 -8.96
N TRP A 344 24.22 -3.70 -7.99
CA TRP A 344 25.54 -3.13 -7.72
C TRP A 344 25.89 -3.19 -6.25
N THR A 345 27.17 -3.05 -5.95
CA THR A 345 27.73 -2.91 -4.61
C THR A 345 28.78 -1.81 -4.65
N GLY A 346 28.64 -0.83 -3.77
CA GLY A 346 29.51 0.34 -3.68
C GLY A 346 29.11 1.21 -2.50
N ASP A 347 29.47 2.48 -2.53
CA ASP A 347 29.05 3.47 -1.53
C ASP A 347 27.97 4.39 -2.12
N VAL A 348 28.33 5.14 -3.15
CA VAL A 348 27.43 6.05 -3.87
C VAL A 348 27.73 6.00 -5.35
N LEU A 349 26.68 6.01 -6.18
CA LEU A 349 26.80 6.14 -7.63
C LEU A 349 26.02 7.35 -8.13
N ARG A 350 26.40 7.79 -9.32
CA ARG A 350 25.69 8.80 -10.08
C ARG A 350 25.65 8.42 -11.56
N LEU A 351 24.47 8.48 -12.15
CA LEU A 351 24.22 8.26 -13.56
C LEU A 351 24.15 9.59 -14.31
N TYR A 352 24.60 9.57 -15.55
CA TYR A 352 24.64 10.73 -16.43
C TYR A 352 24.11 10.38 -17.82
N ALA A 353 23.27 11.26 -18.37
CA ALA A 353 23.01 11.32 -19.80
C ALA A 353 23.99 12.36 -20.37
N GLY A 354 24.97 11.90 -21.16
CA GLY A 354 26.14 12.70 -21.51
C GLY A 354 26.86 13.25 -20.27
N THR A 355 26.81 14.57 -20.07
CA THR A 355 27.37 15.24 -18.89
C THR A 355 26.34 15.64 -17.84
N HIS A 356 25.05 15.46 -18.12
CA HIS A 356 23.97 15.86 -17.24
C HIS A 356 23.65 14.75 -16.23
N PRO A 357 23.72 15.00 -14.91
CA PRO A 357 23.37 14.00 -13.92
C PRO A 357 21.86 13.73 -13.93
N ILE A 358 21.46 12.46 -14.02
CA ILE A 358 20.06 12.04 -14.09
C ILE A 358 19.59 11.28 -12.85
N ALA A 359 20.52 10.64 -12.12
CA ALA A 359 20.21 9.97 -10.86
C ALA A 359 21.45 9.86 -9.98
N GLU A 360 21.23 9.87 -8.67
CA GLU A 360 22.25 9.56 -7.64
C GLU A 360 21.64 8.59 -6.63
N ALA A 361 22.43 7.62 -6.19
CA ALA A 361 21.98 6.61 -5.23
C ALA A 361 23.08 6.22 -4.25
N LEU A 362 22.72 6.16 -2.97
CA LEU A 362 23.51 5.49 -1.95
C LEU A 362 23.21 4.00 -2.02
N TRP A 363 24.25 3.19 -1.82
CA TRP A 363 24.08 1.76 -1.81
C TRP A 363 23.33 1.31 -0.55
N SER A 364 22.26 0.53 -0.77
CA SER A 364 21.36 0.04 0.30
C SER A 364 21.14 -1.47 0.25
N GLY A 365 21.91 -2.19 -0.57
CA GLY A 365 21.68 -3.61 -0.87
C GLY A 365 20.49 -3.90 -1.78
N ARG A 366 19.79 -2.87 -2.25
CA ARG A 366 18.68 -2.98 -3.24
C ARG A 366 19.19 -2.72 -4.65
N LEU A 367 18.47 -3.25 -5.64
CA LEU A 367 18.66 -2.90 -7.05
C LEU A 367 18.46 -1.40 -7.24
N LEU A 368 19.33 -0.77 -8.04
CA LEU A 368 19.07 0.57 -8.56
C LEU A 368 18.07 0.45 -9.71
N GLU A 369 17.01 1.25 -9.71
CA GLU A 369 16.11 1.42 -10.85
C GLU A 369 15.97 2.90 -11.19
N VAL A 370 16.22 3.27 -12.45
CA VAL A 370 16.14 4.67 -12.93
C VAL A 370 15.39 4.73 -14.25
N ASP A 371 14.39 5.62 -14.32
CA ASP A 371 13.65 5.88 -15.54
C ASP A 371 14.51 6.69 -16.52
N LEU A 372 14.79 6.11 -17.68
CA LEU A 372 15.57 6.74 -18.74
C LEU A 372 14.69 7.52 -19.72
N THR A 373 13.37 7.31 -19.70
CA THR A 373 12.42 7.88 -20.67
C THR A 373 12.52 9.41 -20.76
N PRO A 374 12.54 10.17 -19.65
CA PRO A 374 12.65 11.64 -19.70
C PRO A 374 13.97 12.14 -20.26
N HIS A 375 15.02 11.30 -20.24
CA HIS A 375 16.38 11.64 -20.64
C HIS A 375 16.78 11.00 -21.97
N TRP A 376 15.86 10.26 -22.60
CA TRP A 376 16.14 9.42 -23.76
C TRP A 376 16.76 10.17 -24.94
N PRO A 377 16.27 11.36 -25.35
CA PRO A 377 16.89 12.10 -26.46
C PRO A 377 18.37 12.40 -26.23
N ARG A 378 18.74 12.77 -25.00
CA ARG A 378 20.13 13.04 -24.62
C ARG A 378 20.95 11.76 -24.53
N ILE A 379 20.37 10.66 -24.04
CA ILE A 379 21.06 9.37 -23.96
C ILE A 379 21.42 8.85 -25.36
N VAL A 380 20.51 8.99 -26.33
CA VAL A 380 20.76 8.59 -27.72
C VAL A 380 21.87 9.43 -28.36
N GLU A 381 21.90 10.74 -28.06
CA GLU A 381 22.89 11.67 -28.65
C GLU A 381 24.27 11.62 -27.95
N GLU A 382 24.30 11.59 -26.62
CA GLU A 382 25.50 11.82 -25.80
C GLU A 382 25.94 10.59 -24.98
N GLY A 383 25.15 9.51 -25.00
CA GLY A 383 25.42 8.26 -24.28
C GLY A 383 24.99 8.26 -22.81
N LEU A 384 25.02 7.08 -22.20
CA LEU A 384 24.72 6.84 -20.79
C LEU A 384 26.01 6.48 -20.04
N TRP A 385 26.27 7.15 -18.92
CA TRP A 385 27.51 7.03 -18.17
C TRP A 385 27.25 6.86 -16.67
N ILE A 386 28.16 6.16 -16.00
CA ILE A 386 28.12 5.96 -14.55
C ILE A 386 29.45 6.35 -13.90
N LYS A 387 29.36 6.99 -12.75
CA LYS A 387 30.47 7.24 -11.83
C LYS A 387 30.09 6.72 -10.45
N ALA A 388 31.02 6.11 -9.74
CA ALA A 388 30.73 5.54 -8.43
C ALA A 388 31.93 5.52 -7.51
N PHE A 389 31.67 5.67 -6.21
CA PHE A 389 32.62 5.42 -5.14
C PHE A 389 32.43 4.02 -4.59
N ALA A 390 33.55 3.40 -4.21
CA ALA A 390 33.61 2.09 -3.60
C ALA A 390 33.21 2.15 -2.12
N TRP A 391 32.57 1.08 -1.67
CA TRP A 391 32.32 0.81 -0.27
C TRP A 391 33.66 0.65 0.47
N ALA A 392 33.97 1.50 1.45
CA ALA A 392 35.29 1.55 2.10
C ALA A 392 35.66 0.33 2.99
N GLY A 393 34.77 -0.66 3.14
CA GLY A 393 35.02 -1.88 3.95
C GLY A 393 34.84 -1.68 5.45
N ASN A 394 35.04 -0.47 5.98
CA ASN A 394 34.80 -0.09 7.38
C ASN A 394 34.06 1.26 7.50
N PRO A 395 32.74 1.29 7.27
CA PRO A 395 31.96 2.52 7.37
C PRO A 395 31.95 3.02 8.82
N GLN A 396 32.05 4.33 9.01
CA GLN A 396 31.84 4.97 10.33
C GLN A 396 30.35 5.06 10.70
N VAL A 397 29.45 4.71 9.77
CA VAL A 397 28.00 4.64 9.97
C VAL A 397 27.55 3.19 10.07
N PHE A 398 26.56 2.93 10.91
CA PHE A 398 25.98 1.60 11.04
C PHE A 398 25.24 1.21 9.76
N VAL A 399 25.60 0.05 9.21
CA VAL A 399 24.87 -0.62 8.12
C VAL A 399 24.64 -2.06 8.54
N ASP A 400 23.42 -2.54 8.34
CA ASP A 400 23.00 -3.85 8.80
C ASP A 400 23.96 -4.95 8.29
N PRO A 401 24.55 -5.76 9.20
CA PRO A 401 25.49 -6.82 8.83
C PRO A 401 24.92 -7.88 7.88
N GLN A 402 23.60 -8.01 7.76
CA GLN A 402 22.94 -8.93 6.83
C GLN A 402 23.08 -8.50 5.37
N ILE A 403 23.12 -7.18 5.11
CA ILE A 403 23.21 -6.64 3.75
C ILE A 403 24.60 -6.14 3.42
N ARG A 404 25.41 -5.74 4.41
CA ARG A 404 26.76 -5.17 4.23
C ARG A 404 27.73 -6.13 3.51
N PRO A 405 28.59 -5.65 2.57
CA PRO A 405 29.61 -6.49 1.95
C PRO A 405 30.64 -6.90 3.00
N ARG A 406 30.89 -8.20 3.12
CA ARG A 406 31.91 -8.76 4.02
C ARG A 406 33.29 -8.71 3.37
N SER A 407 33.84 -7.50 3.26
CA SER A 407 35.17 -7.26 2.66
C SER A 407 35.94 -6.23 3.47
N GLU A 408 37.22 -6.50 3.72
CA GLU A 408 38.18 -5.55 4.29
C GLU A 408 38.76 -4.60 3.21
N ARG A 409 38.60 -4.94 1.94
CA ARG A 409 39.02 -4.10 0.79
C ARG A 409 37.84 -3.29 0.26
N PRO A 410 38.10 -2.12 -0.36
CA PRO A 410 37.06 -1.38 -1.03
C PRO A 410 36.31 -2.23 -2.07
N VAL A 411 34.98 -2.17 -2.08
CA VAL A 411 34.14 -2.93 -3.01
C VAL A 411 33.40 -1.98 -3.92
N LEU A 412 33.62 -2.11 -5.23
CA LEU A 412 32.82 -1.47 -6.26
C LEU A 412 32.60 -2.44 -7.41
N THR A 413 31.39 -2.95 -7.55
CA THR A 413 31.06 -3.95 -8.57
C THR A 413 29.62 -3.81 -9.02
N VAL A 414 29.36 -3.99 -10.32
CA VAL A 414 28.01 -4.21 -10.86
C VAL A 414 27.92 -5.67 -11.28
N ARG A 415 27.05 -6.43 -10.62
CA ARG A 415 26.83 -7.87 -10.80
C ARG A 415 25.90 -8.15 -11.96
N ASP A 416 24.87 -7.33 -12.11
CA ASP A 416 23.87 -7.42 -13.18
C ASP A 416 23.48 -6.03 -13.67
N ALA A 417 23.20 -5.92 -14.96
CA ALA A 417 22.74 -4.69 -15.59
C ALA A 417 21.75 -5.04 -16.69
N SER A 418 20.60 -4.36 -16.71
CA SER A 418 19.56 -4.58 -17.72
C SER A 418 18.76 -3.30 -18.01
N ILE A 419 18.21 -3.20 -19.21
CA ILE A 419 17.11 -2.28 -19.51
C ILE A 419 15.81 -3.06 -19.43
N ILE A 420 14.86 -2.52 -18.67
CA ILE A 420 13.49 -2.98 -18.63
C ILE A 420 12.69 -2.07 -19.54
N GLU A 421 12.15 -2.62 -20.62
CA GLU A 421 11.14 -1.94 -21.43
C GLU A 421 9.76 -2.21 -20.82
N THR A 422 9.07 -1.14 -20.45
CA THR A 422 7.70 -1.21 -19.98
C THR A 422 6.77 -0.64 -21.04
N ARG A 423 5.67 -1.35 -21.27
CA ARG A 423 4.62 -0.92 -22.20
C ARG A 423 3.42 -0.43 -21.44
N THR A 424 2.79 0.60 -21.99
CA THR A 424 1.54 1.12 -21.48
C THR A 424 0.41 0.58 -22.33
N HIS A 425 -0.54 -0.10 -21.69
CA HIS A 425 -1.79 -0.52 -22.30
C HIS A 425 -2.90 0.44 -21.87
N THR A 426 -3.54 1.08 -22.84
CA THR A 426 -4.74 1.90 -22.57
C THR A 426 -5.95 0.99 -22.56
N VAL A 427 -6.71 1.09 -21.48
CA VAL A 427 -7.91 0.30 -21.19
C VAL A 427 -9.10 1.24 -21.12
N ARG A 428 -10.15 0.91 -21.86
CA ARG A 428 -11.37 1.69 -22.07
C ARG A 428 -12.58 0.81 -21.84
#